data_AF-A0A9D7P4M7-F1
#
_entry.id   AF-A0A9D7P4M7-F1
#
_cell.length_a   1.000
_cell.length_b   1.000
_cell.length_c   1.000
_cell.angle_alpha   90.00
_cell.angle_beta   90.00
_cell.angle_gamma   90.00
#
_symmetry.space_group_name_H-M   'P 1'
#
loop_
_entity.id
_entity.type
_entity.pdbx_description
1 polymer ?
#
loop_
_entity_poly.entity_id
_entity_poly.type
_entity_poly.pdbx_seq_one_letter_code
_entity_poly.pdbx_strand_id
1 'polypeptide(L)'
;MTRKLFLFTLFLILFSAACSKPGPDAVRLAAFDEMYTKMKTCVPESEPQEGIGLAIHSVSANQNETIVRIVAYAPAEPAEFNLPVYSLSRGRWLINNKDGEKDRTYLIDDHCREFKLKDRRPAAGMKIPLAGKIMLDKGQSFETSLIFPSVSEKSRVLVLVYGGRTLRHLLWPDERRSD
;
A
#
# COMPACT_ATOMS: atom_id res chain seq x y z
N MET A 1 17.07 27.95 -59.24
CA MET A 1 17.77 28.29 -57.98
C MET A 1 16.85 28.41 -56.75
N THR A 2 15.53 28.23 -56.90
CA THR A 2 14.51 28.46 -55.85
C THR A 2 14.17 27.24 -54.98
N ARG A 3 14.47 26.01 -55.43
CA ARG A 3 14.10 24.76 -54.74
C ARG A 3 14.99 24.42 -53.52
N LYS A 4 16.24 24.90 -53.50
CA LYS A 4 17.17 24.70 -52.38
C LYS A 4 16.90 25.62 -51.19
N LEU A 5 16.31 26.78 -51.43
CA LEU A 5 15.98 27.75 -50.37
C LEU A 5 14.81 27.25 -49.49
N PHE A 6 13.81 26.62 -50.11
CA PHE A 6 12.60 26.14 -49.43
C PHE A 6 12.89 25.00 -48.44
N LEU A 7 13.80 24.08 -48.79
CA LEU A 7 14.24 22.98 -47.93
C LEU A 7 15.01 23.48 -46.70
N PHE A 8 15.77 24.57 -46.84
CA PHE A 8 16.55 25.13 -45.73
C PHE A 8 15.66 25.81 -44.69
N THR A 9 14.63 26.53 -45.13
CA THR A 9 13.60 27.11 -44.24
C THR A 9 12.75 26.06 -43.54
N LEU A 10 12.39 24.97 -44.22
CA LEU A 10 11.62 23.88 -43.59
C LEU A 10 12.44 23.17 -42.49
N PHE A 11 13.74 22.98 -42.72
CA PHE A 11 14.65 22.39 -41.73
C PHE A 11 14.80 23.30 -40.50
N LEU A 12 14.94 24.61 -40.68
CA LEU A 12 15.03 25.56 -39.56
C LEU A 12 13.77 25.59 -38.68
N ILE A 13 12.57 25.47 -39.26
CA ILE A 13 11.31 25.45 -38.49
C ILE A 13 11.17 24.15 -37.69
N LEU A 14 11.59 23.01 -38.25
CA LEU A 14 11.58 21.71 -37.56
C LEU A 14 12.53 21.68 -36.35
N PHE A 15 13.68 22.37 -36.41
CA PHE A 15 14.61 22.46 -35.28
C PHE A 15 14.11 23.38 -34.16
N SER A 16 13.31 24.41 -34.45
CA SER A 16 12.77 25.30 -33.42
C SER A 16 11.63 24.69 -32.58
N ALA A 17 10.95 23.65 -33.08
CA ALA A 17 9.87 22.98 -32.34
C ALA A 17 10.34 21.85 -31.41
N ALA A 18 11.60 21.42 -31.51
CA ALA A 18 12.09 20.19 -30.87
C ALA A 18 12.70 20.36 -29.45
N CYS A 19 12.75 21.58 -28.90
CA CYS A 19 13.39 21.85 -27.61
C CYS A 19 12.47 22.53 -26.57
N SER A 20 11.18 22.20 -26.56
CA SER A 20 10.33 22.55 -25.41
C SER A 20 10.66 21.61 -24.26
N LYS A 21 11.37 22.09 -23.24
CA LYS A 21 11.55 21.34 -21.98
C LYS A 21 10.16 21.00 -21.42
N PRO A 22 9.90 19.74 -21.04
CA PRO A 22 8.64 19.39 -20.41
C PRO A 22 8.37 20.31 -19.22
N GLY A 23 7.15 20.82 -19.12
CA GLY A 23 6.72 21.58 -17.95
C GLY A 23 6.84 20.73 -16.68
N PRO A 24 6.98 21.36 -15.50
CA PRO A 24 7.16 20.66 -14.23
C PRO A 24 6.04 19.64 -13.94
N ASP A 25 4.81 19.90 -14.39
CA ASP A 25 3.68 18.99 -14.19
C ASP A 25 3.75 17.75 -15.09
N ALA A 26 4.25 17.89 -16.33
CA ALA A 26 4.48 16.75 -17.22
C ALA A 26 5.55 15.80 -16.63
N VAL A 27 6.59 16.36 -16.01
CA VAL A 27 7.61 15.57 -15.31
C VAL A 27 7.03 14.83 -14.10
N ARG A 28 6.17 15.49 -13.30
CA ARG A 28 5.51 14.87 -12.15
C ARG A 28 4.58 13.73 -12.56
N LEU A 29 3.77 13.94 -13.61
CA LEU A 29 2.87 12.93 -14.14
C LEU A 29 3.63 11.72 -14.68
N ALA A 30 4.71 11.94 -15.43
CA ALA A 30 5.56 10.86 -15.92
C ALA A 30 6.18 10.05 -14.77
N ALA A 31 6.69 10.72 -13.72
CA ALA A 31 7.24 10.04 -12.55
C ALA A 31 6.19 9.23 -11.77
N PHE A 32 4.95 9.74 -11.68
CA PHE A 32 3.84 9.01 -11.07
C PHE A 32 3.44 7.79 -11.91
N ASP A 33 3.36 7.93 -13.23
CA ASP A 33 2.99 6.85 -14.15
C ASP A 33 4.04 5.73 -14.16
N GLU A 34 5.33 6.09 -14.14
CA GLU A 34 6.43 5.14 -14.00
C GLU A 34 6.35 4.37 -12.67
N MET A 35 6.15 5.09 -11.56
CA MET A 35 5.98 4.50 -10.23
C MET A 35 4.75 3.57 -10.19
N TYR A 36 3.62 4.00 -10.74
CA TYR A 36 2.39 3.22 -10.78
C TYR A 36 2.55 1.95 -11.62
N THR A 37 3.16 2.07 -12.80
CA THR A 37 3.44 0.95 -13.69
C THR A 37 4.35 -0.07 -13.01
N LYS A 38 5.40 0.39 -12.34
CA LYS A 38 6.28 -0.48 -11.55
C LYS A 38 5.53 -1.15 -10.41
N MET A 39 4.71 -0.42 -9.66
CA MET A 39 3.93 -0.99 -8.57
C MET A 39 2.96 -2.07 -9.03
N LYS A 40 2.36 -1.90 -10.21
CA LYS A 40 1.43 -2.88 -10.78
C LYS A 40 2.09 -4.24 -11.05
N THR A 41 3.41 -4.32 -11.23
CA THR A 41 4.09 -5.60 -11.50
C THR A 41 4.32 -6.44 -10.24
N CYS A 42 4.32 -5.82 -9.05
CA CYS A 42 4.65 -6.49 -7.80
C CYS A 42 3.50 -6.50 -6.78
N VAL A 43 2.51 -5.61 -6.92
CA VAL A 43 1.31 -5.64 -6.09
C VAL A 43 0.38 -6.76 -6.59
N PRO A 44 0.00 -7.73 -5.73
CA PRO A 44 -0.94 -8.77 -6.13
C PRO A 44 -2.32 -8.17 -6.46
N GLU A 45 -3.07 -8.87 -7.29
CA GLU A 45 -4.46 -8.50 -7.57
C GLU A 45 -5.28 -8.59 -6.28
N SER A 46 -6.12 -7.58 -6.04
CA SER A 46 -6.97 -7.57 -4.84
C SER A 46 -8.18 -8.45 -5.08
N GLU A 47 -8.43 -9.39 -4.19
CA GLU A 47 -9.68 -10.14 -4.19
C GLU A 47 -10.85 -9.26 -3.71
N PRO A 48 -12.03 -9.37 -4.34
CA PRO A 48 -13.24 -8.75 -3.81
C PRO A 48 -13.65 -9.46 -2.51
N GLN A 49 -13.96 -8.69 -1.46
CA GLN A 49 -14.48 -9.25 -0.21
C GLN A 49 -15.91 -8.76 0.03
N GLU A 50 -16.81 -9.71 0.22
CA GLU A 50 -18.21 -9.44 0.57
C GLU A 50 -18.35 -9.28 2.09
N GLY A 51 -19.27 -8.42 2.52
CA GLY A 51 -19.70 -8.29 3.92
C GLY A 51 -18.82 -7.43 4.85
N ILE A 52 -17.50 -7.35 4.62
CA ILE A 52 -16.59 -6.58 5.52
C ILE A 52 -15.77 -5.49 4.82
N GLY A 53 -15.95 -4.26 5.28
CA GLY A 53 -15.11 -3.12 4.94
C GLY A 53 -13.78 -3.17 5.68
N LEU A 54 -12.71 -2.78 4.99
CA LEU A 54 -11.37 -2.63 5.58
C LEU A 54 -10.75 -1.37 5.00
N ALA A 55 -10.20 -0.53 5.86
CA ALA A 55 -9.53 0.70 5.49
C ALA A 55 -8.26 0.90 6.32
N ILE A 56 -7.30 1.63 5.74
CA ILE A 56 -6.15 2.15 6.49
C ILE A 56 -6.61 3.44 7.16
N HIS A 57 -6.51 3.49 8.48
CA HIS A 57 -6.80 4.69 9.27
C HIS A 57 -5.58 5.63 9.32
N SER A 58 -4.40 5.08 9.57
CA SER A 58 -3.16 5.85 9.57
C SER A 58 -1.95 4.95 9.34
N VAL A 59 -0.87 5.53 8.82
CA VAL A 59 0.44 4.89 8.77
C VAL A 59 1.43 5.79 9.48
N SER A 60 2.18 5.24 10.43
CA SER A 60 3.35 5.90 10.99
C SER A 60 4.59 5.05 10.75
N ALA A 61 5.69 5.68 10.38
CA ALA A 61 6.96 5.00 10.17
C ALA A 61 8.04 5.74 10.96
N ASN A 62 8.76 4.99 11.79
CA ASN A 62 9.94 5.46 12.49
C ASN A 62 11.14 4.56 12.15
N GLN A 63 12.30 4.82 12.78
CA GLN A 63 13.53 4.08 12.51
C GLN A 63 13.46 2.59 12.89
N ASN A 64 12.53 2.19 13.75
CA ASN A 64 12.43 0.83 14.29
C ASN A 64 11.30 0.02 13.64
N GLU A 65 10.16 0.65 13.40
CA GLU A 65 8.96 0.00 12.91
C GLU A 65 8.10 0.90 12.03
N THR A 66 7.31 0.25 11.18
CA THR A 66 6.19 0.87 10.48
C THR A 66 4.91 0.31 11.09
N ILE A 67 4.06 1.20 11.58
CA ILE A 67 2.79 0.88 12.22
C ILE A 67 1.66 1.31 11.29
N VAL A 68 0.84 0.36 10.86
CA VAL A 68 -0.35 0.61 10.06
C VAL A 68 -1.57 0.37 10.92
N ARG A 69 -2.31 1.43 11.24
CA ARG A 69 -3.60 1.33 11.90
C ARG A 69 -4.65 1.05 10.84
N ILE A 70 -5.40 -0.03 11.03
CA ILE A 70 -6.49 -0.43 10.17
C ILE A 70 -7.80 -0.41 10.93
N VAL A 71 -8.87 -0.14 10.20
CA VAL A 71 -10.24 -0.24 10.69
C VAL A 71 -10.99 -1.23 9.83
N ALA A 72 -11.49 -2.28 10.46
CA ALA A 72 -12.45 -3.20 9.87
C ALA A 72 -13.87 -2.76 10.28
N TYR A 73 -14.84 -2.83 9.38
CA TYR A 73 -16.21 -2.40 9.67
C TYR A 73 -17.25 -3.21 8.89
N ALA A 74 -18.43 -3.38 9.50
CA ALA A 74 -19.53 -4.18 8.97
C ALA A 74 -20.71 -3.27 8.59
N PRO A 75 -20.78 -2.74 7.36
CA PRO A 75 -21.70 -1.64 7.05
C PRO A 75 -23.17 -2.05 7.01
N ALA A 76 -23.48 -3.26 6.54
CA ALA A 76 -24.84 -3.68 6.22
C ALA A 76 -25.33 -4.88 7.03
N GLU A 77 -24.45 -5.85 7.30
CA GLU A 77 -24.76 -7.12 7.94
C GLU A 77 -23.64 -7.50 8.93
N PRO A 78 -23.92 -8.31 9.96
CA PRO A 78 -22.88 -8.84 10.83
C PRO A 78 -21.81 -9.60 10.03
N ALA A 79 -20.55 -9.41 10.40
CA ALA A 79 -19.42 -9.96 9.65
C ALA A 79 -18.31 -10.49 10.55
N GLU A 80 -17.67 -11.59 10.12
CA GLU A 80 -16.45 -12.12 10.74
C GLU A 80 -15.23 -11.40 10.20
N PHE A 81 -14.51 -10.74 11.11
CA PHE A 81 -13.20 -10.17 10.84
C PHE A 81 -12.11 -11.09 11.38
N ASN A 82 -11.23 -11.54 10.48
CA ASN A 82 -10.08 -12.36 10.83
C ASN A 82 -8.82 -11.50 10.91
N LEU A 83 -8.27 -11.35 12.11
CA LEU A 83 -6.95 -10.77 12.32
C LEU A 83 -5.84 -11.76 11.96
N PRO A 84 -4.74 -11.31 11.35
CA PRO A 84 -3.60 -12.16 11.06
C PRO A 84 -2.99 -12.67 12.37
N VAL A 85 -3.20 -13.96 12.64
CA VAL A 85 -2.54 -14.67 13.73
C VAL A 85 -1.37 -15.46 13.17
N TYR A 86 -0.18 -14.90 13.31
CA TYR A 86 1.02 -15.67 13.09
C TYR A 86 1.43 -16.36 14.38
N SER A 87 1.64 -17.67 14.31
CA SER A 87 2.26 -18.44 15.39
C SER A 87 3.66 -18.86 14.95
N LEU A 88 4.64 -18.66 15.81
CA LEU A 88 5.98 -19.20 15.60
C LEU A 88 5.99 -20.66 16.06
N SER A 89 6.10 -21.57 15.10
CA SER A 89 6.30 -23.00 15.38
C SER A 89 7.58 -23.45 14.69
N ARG A 90 8.54 -23.97 15.47
CA ARG A 90 9.83 -24.49 14.98
C ARG A 90 10.60 -23.49 14.09
N GLY A 91 10.56 -22.20 14.46
CA GLY A 91 11.25 -21.14 13.72
C GLY A 91 10.58 -20.73 12.39
N ARG A 92 9.37 -21.23 12.10
CA ARG A 92 8.57 -20.83 10.94
C ARG A 92 7.31 -20.11 11.40
N TRP A 93 6.99 -19.02 10.73
CA TRP A 93 5.71 -18.34 10.89
C TRP A 93 4.61 -19.18 10.24
N LEU A 94 3.69 -19.69 11.06
CA LEU A 94 2.48 -20.36 10.61
C LEU A 94 1.33 -19.36 10.58
N ILE A 95 0.63 -19.31 9.46
CA ILE A 95 -0.60 -18.56 9.30
C ILE A 95 -1.73 -19.49 9.71
N ASN A 96 -2.44 -19.15 10.78
CA ASN A 96 -3.33 -20.09 11.47
C ASN A 96 -4.70 -20.28 10.79
N ASN A 97 -4.77 -20.10 9.47
CA ASN A 97 -6.00 -20.18 8.68
C ASN A 97 -5.98 -21.41 7.77
N LYS A 98 -7.18 -21.92 7.47
CA LYS A 98 -7.41 -23.17 6.73
C LYS A 98 -6.78 -23.18 5.32
N ASP A 99 -6.52 -22.00 4.75
CA ASP A 99 -6.07 -21.81 3.36
C ASP A 99 -4.59 -21.40 3.20
N GLY A 100 -3.78 -21.47 4.26
CA GLY A 100 -2.31 -21.37 4.16
C GLY A 100 -1.77 -19.98 3.76
N GLU A 101 -0.79 -19.92 2.84
CA GLU A 101 -0.05 -18.69 2.44
C GLU A 101 -0.91 -17.55 1.87
N LYS A 102 -2.18 -17.82 1.52
CA LYS A 102 -3.10 -16.83 0.94
C LYS A 102 -3.51 -15.73 1.93
N ASP A 103 -3.42 -16.00 3.22
CA ASP A 103 -3.79 -15.06 4.28
C ASP A 103 -2.62 -14.23 4.82
N ARG A 104 -1.56 -14.09 4.02
CA ARG A 104 -0.41 -13.27 4.39
C ARG A 104 -0.79 -11.80 4.53
N THR A 105 -0.30 -11.21 5.60
CA THR A 105 -0.28 -9.78 5.83
C THR A 105 1.15 -9.25 5.76
N TYR A 106 1.40 -8.33 4.83
CA TYR A 106 2.70 -7.71 4.58
C TYR A 106 2.54 -6.36 3.89
N LEU A 107 3.58 -5.53 3.93
CA LEU A 107 3.66 -4.30 3.15
C LEU A 107 4.49 -4.49 1.90
N ILE A 108 4.16 -3.75 0.85
CA ILE A 108 4.95 -3.56 -0.36
C ILE A 108 5.21 -2.06 -0.52
N ASP A 109 6.46 -1.67 -0.75
CA ASP A 109 6.83 -0.27 -1.06
C ASP A 109 6.95 -0.01 -2.57
N ASP A 110 7.22 1.26 -2.94
CA ASP A 110 7.48 1.72 -4.31
C ASP A 110 8.75 1.13 -4.97
N HIS A 111 9.53 0.35 -4.22
CA HIS A 111 10.66 -0.43 -4.70
C HIS A 111 10.34 -1.93 -4.80
N CYS A 112 9.08 -2.32 -4.62
CA CYS A 112 8.62 -3.70 -4.62
C CYS A 112 9.28 -4.58 -3.55
N ARG A 113 9.70 -3.97 -2.43
CA ARG A 113 10.24 -4.71 -1.28
C ARG A 113 9.11 -5.13 -0.36
N GLU A 114 9.13 -6.38 0.06
CA GLU A 114 8.15 -6.93 0.98
C GLU A 114 8.60 -6.82 2.44
N PHE A 115 7.70 -6.34 3.30
CA PHE A 115 7.91 -6.21 4.74
C PHE A 115 6.86 -7.05 5.48
N LYS A 116 7.28 -8.18 6.05
CA LYS A 116 6.38 -9.14 6.70
C LYS A 116 5.87 -8.58 8.04
N LEU A 117 4.60 -8.84 8.36
CA LEU A 117 4.02 -8.48 9.65
C LEU A 117 4.82 -9.12 10.80
N LYS A 118 5.30 -8.28 11.73
CA LYS A 118 6.03 -8.66 12.95
C LYS A 118 5.07 -8.98 14.09
N ASP A 119 4.08 -8.11 14.29
CA ASP A 119 3.20 -8.15 15.45
C ASP A 119 1.90 -7.36 15.18
N ARG A 120 0.92 -7.51 16.07
CA ARG A 120 -0.33 -6.74 16.09
C ARG A 120 -0.61 -6.22 17.49
N ARG A 121 -1.03 -4.96 17.60
CA ARG A 121 -1.44 -4.36 18.87
C ARG A 121 -2.94 -4.00 18.80
N PRO A 122 -3.75 -4.40 19.79
CA PRO A 122 -5.12 -3.92 19.85
C PRO A 122 -5.15 -2.39 20.02
N ALA A 123 -6.23 -1.75 19.58
CA ALA A 123 -6.51 -0.41 20.07
C ALA A 123 -6.70 -0.44 21.60
N ALA A 124 -6.40 0.68 22.26
CA ALA A 124 -6.37 0.76 23.73
C ALA A 124 -7.65 0.20 24.36
N GLY A 125 -7.50 -0.73 25.32
CA GLY A 125 -8.61 -1.33 26.05
C GLY A 125 -9.27 -2.56 25.40
N MET A 126 -8.91 -2.94 24.17
CA MET A 126 -9.47 -4.13 23.52
C MET A 126 -8.58 -5.37 23.71
N LYS A 127 -9.22 -6.53 23.96
CA LYS A 127 -8.54 -7.83 23.94
C LYS A 127 -8.74 -8.47 22.57
N ILE A 128 -7.64 -8.79 21.87
CA ILE A 128 -7.71 -9.60 20.66
C ILE A 128 -7.89 -11.07 21.05
N PRO A 129 -8.92 -11.77 20.57
CA PRO A 129 -9.05 -13.21 20.79
C PRO A 129 -7.83 -13.96 20.28
N LEU A 130 -7.42 -15.03 20.97
CA LEU A 130 -6.27 -15.86 20.59
C LEU A 130 -6.38 -16.38 19.15
N ALA A 131 -7.60 -16.72 18.72
CA ALA A 131 -7.90 -17.18 17.37
C ALA A 131 -7.88 -16.07 16.31
N GLY A 132 -7.79 -14.80 16.70
CA GLY A 132 -7.86 -13.64 15.80
C GLY A 132 -9.23 -13.37 15.19
N LYS A 133 -10.24 -14.19 15.50
CA LYS A 133 -11.61 -14.04 15.02
C LYS A 133 -12.35 -12.99 15.85
N ILE A 134 -12.89 -11.97 15.19
CA ILE A 134 -13.66 -10.90 15.78
C ILE A 134 -15.01 -10.86 15.08
N MET A 135 -16.08 -10.85 15.88
CA MET A 135 -17.43 -10.69 15.36
C MET A 135 -17.83 -9.22 15.43
N LEU A 136 -18.21 -8.67 14.29
CA LEU A 136 -18.73 -7.31 14.17
C LEU A 136 -20.24 -7.39 13.94
N ASP A 137 -21.01 -6.70 14.78
CA ASP A 137 -22.42 -6.48 14.49
C ASP A 137 -22.57 -5.44 13.36
N LYS A 138 -23.78 -5.35 12.80
CA LYS A 138 -24.11 -4.32 11.82
C LYS A 138 -23.80 -2.92 12.37
N GLY A 139 -23.06 -2.13 11.59
CA GLY A 139 -22.65 -0.77 11.92
C GLY A 139 -21.45 -0.68 12.87
N GLN A 140 -20.92 -1.81 13.35
CA GLN A 140 -19.72 -1.80 14.19
C GLN A 140 -18.44 -1.70 13.37
N SER A 141 -17.41 -1.18 14.04
CA SER A 141 -16.04 -1.13 13.56
C SER A 141 -15.08 -1.62 14.63
N PHE A 142 -13.96 -2.17 14.19
CA PHE A 142 -12.86 -2.59 15.05
C PHE A 142 -11.54 -2.05 14.52
N GLU A 143 -10.78 -1.40 15.40
CA GLU A 143 -9.46 -0.83 15.09
C GLU A 143 -8.33 -1.69 15.66
N THR A 144 -7.28 -1.87 14.87
CA THR A 144 -6.04 -2.52 15.32
C THR A 144 -4.82 -1.89 14.66
N SER A 145 -3.66 -2.06 15.29
CA SER A 145 -2.36 -1.68 14.73
C SER A 145 -1.62 -2.93 14.24
N LEU A 146 -1.16 -2.89 13.00
CA LEU A 146 -0.27 -3.89 12.38
C LEU A 146 1.16 -3.34 12.37
N ILE A 147 2.12 -4.15 12.82
CA ILE A 147 3.50 -3.72 13.01
C ILE A 147 4.41 -4.44 12.03
N PHE A 148 5.21 -3.68 11.31
CA PHE A 148 6.13 -4.15 10.28
C PHE A 148 7.55 -3.65 10.56
N PRO A 149 8.59 -4.27 9.96
CA PRO A 149 9.92 -3.68 9.93
C PRO A 149 9.87 -2.27 9.35
N SER A 150 10.81 -1.41 9.77
CA SER A 150 10.89 -0.05 9.27
C SER A 150 11.05 -0.02 7.74
N VAL A 151 10.14 0.71 7.10
CA VAL A 151 10.21 1.05 5.67
C VAL A 151 11.14 2.24 5.48
N SER A 152 11.89 2.27 4.38
CA SER A 152 12.78 3.39 4.08
C SER A 152 12.02 4.73 4.05
N GLU A 153 12.59 5.76 4.70
CA GLU A 153 12.05 7.12 4.68
C GLU A 153 11.88 7.71 3.28
N LYS A 154 12.57 7.15 2.27
CA LYS A 154 12.47 7.57 0.87
C LYS A 154 11.23 7.02 0.15
N SER A 155 10.56 6.03 0.73
CA SER A 155 9.39 5.39 0.14
C SER A 155 8.20 6.35 0.18
N ARG A 156 7.48 6.47 -0.93
CA ARG A 156 6.35 7.42 -1.07
C ARG A 156 4.99 6.74 -1.01
N VAL A 157 4.96 5.45 -1.31
CA VAL A 157 3.75 4.65 -1.37
C VAL A 157 3.97 3.39 -0.58
N LEU A 158 2.94 3.00 0.17
CA LEU A 158 2.84 1.71 0.79
C LEU A 158 1.57 1.01 0.36
N VAL A 159 1.67 -0.29 0.12
CA VAL A 159 0.53 -1.15 -0.13
C VAL A 159 0.51 -2.21 0.95
N LEU A 160 -0.55 -2.21 1.74
CA LEU A 160 -0.85 -3.29 2.66
C LEU A 160 -1.54 -4.41 1.89
N VAL A 161 -0.92 -5.58 1.87
CA VAL A 161 -1.58 -6.83 1.48
C VAL A 161 -2.15 -7.46 2.75
N TYR A 162 -3.43 -7.77 2.76
CA TYR A 162 -4.14 -8.31 3.92
C TYR A 162 -5.19 -9.33 3.46
N GLY A 163 -4.94 -10.62 3.68
CA GLY A 163 -5.93 -11.67 3.36
C GLY A 163 -6.43 -11.62 1.91
N GLY A 164 -5.51 -11.54 0.95
CA GLY A 164 -5.83 -11.39 -0.48
C GLY A 164 -6.26 -9.96 -0.91
N ARG A 165 -6.49 -9.03 0.01
CA ARG A 165 -6.84 -7.64 -0.31
C ARG A 165 -5.62 -6.76 -0.40
N THR A 166 -5.67 -5.74 -1.27
CA THR A 166 -4.62 -4.70 -1.31
C THR A 166 -5.19 -3.33 -0.97
N LEU A 167 -4.58 -2.66 0.00
CA LEU A 167 -4.94 -1.32 0.45
C LEU A 167 -3.74 -0.39 0.25
N ARG A 168 -3.92 0.69 -0.50
CA ARG A 168 -2.85 1.63 -0.82
C ARG A 168 -2.91 2.84 0.10
N HIS A 169 -1.74 3.29 0.57
CA HIS A 169 -1.58 4.52 1.35
C HIS A 169 -0.43 5.35 0.79
N LEU A 170 -0.64 6.66 0.68
CA LEU A 170 0.41 7.61 0.31
C LEU A 170 1.10 8.10 1.58
N LEU A 171 2.41 7.99 1.63
CA LEU A 171 3.19 8.50 2.75
C LEU A 171 3.48 9.99 2.54
N TRP A 172 2.77 10.83 3.29
CA TRP A 172 3.05 12.27 3.29
C TRP A 172 4.26 12.59 4.17
N PRO A 173 5.01 13.67 3.87
CA PRO A 173 6.19 14.04 4.65
C PRO A 173 5.95 14.22 6.14
N ASP A 174 4.76 14.70 6.53
CA ASP A 174 4.41 15.02 7.91
C ASP A 174 3.97 13.78 8.73
N GLU A 175 3.46 12.74 8.07
CA GLU A 175 3.10 11.44 8.68
C GLU A 175 4.33 10.63 9.13
N ARG A 176 5.54 11.11 8.84
CA ARG A 176 6.82 10.47 9.19
C ARG A 176 7.42 10.94 10.53
N ARG A 177 6.77 11.89 11.22
CA ARG A 177 7.32 12.55 12.44
C ARG A 177 6.44 12.49 13.68
N SER A 178 5.35 11.73 13.67
CA SER A 178 4.52 11.59 14.87
C SER A 178 5.21 10.65 15.87
N ASP A 179 6.03 11.25 16.73
CA ASP A 179 6.55 10.67 17.98
C ASP A 179 5.45 10.59 19.05
#